data_AF-A0AAE0E228-F1
#
_entry.id   AF-A0AAE0E228-F1
#
_cell.length_a   1.000
_cell.length_b   1.000
_cell.length_c   1.000
_cell.angle_alpha   90.00
_cell.angle_beta   90.00
_cell.angle_gamma   90.00
#
_symmetry.space_group_name_H-M   'P 1'
#
loop_
_entity.id
_entity.type
_entity.pdbx_description
1 polymer ?
#
loop_
_entity_poly.entity_id
_entity_poly.type
_entity_poly.pdbx_seq_one_letter_code
_entity_poly.pdbx_strand_id
1 'polypeptide(L)'
;MAELKETYHKVYDELLGAGVEKFSRVHSPRKRYFSMTTNIAESMNSCLLAVQKLPITTMAEFIRDLLQRWFYNRRTNAREMSTYLTTFADEHIKDRIETAHRCEIPPIHLNTFKVDDKWKETTVDLDERSCSCRQWDLDELSCSHAMAVARFKCVSINALASEFYTTRFLKHAYEMGVNLVPDPEYWDIPDAIRTRIVLPWKKKNLPRRPKKLRIPSTREKRKLQSCLKCGKKGHNKITYPEPSSSTCKPAKKARTCSICKKEGHNRLKCPDKPPEPILIDSDEENAGGEALLNFPE
;
A
#
# COMPACT_ATOMS: atom_id res chain seq x y z
N MET A 1 -1.93 26.97 -12.53
CA MET A 1 -0.57 27.53 -12.69
C MET A 1 -0.49 28.99 -12.29
N ALA A 2 -1.45 29.84 -12.65
CA ALA A 2 -1.48 31.26 -12.24
C ALA A 2 -1.49 31.43 -10.70
N GLU A 3 -2.42 30.78 -10.01
CA GLU A 3 -2.49 30.82 -8.54
C GLU A 3 -1.20 30.32 -7.86
N LEU A 4 -0.57 29.27 -8.40
CA LEU A 4 0.69 28.72 -7.86
C LEU A 4 1.86 29.70 -8.03
N LYS A 5 1.88 30.43 -9.16
CA LYS A 5 2.88 31.48 -9.42
C LYS A 5 2.73 32.63 -8.43
N GLU A 6 1.50 33.04 -8.14
CA GLU A 6 1.20 34.14 -7.23
C GLU A 6 1.49 33.79 -5.76
N THR A 7 1.11 32.58 -5.32
CA THR A 7 1.27 32.18 -3.91
C THR A 7 2.63 31.56 -3.59
N TYR A 8 3.24 30.83 -4.53
CA TYR A 8 4.45 30.04 -4.29
C TYR A 8 5.46 30.14 -5.44
N HIS A 9 5.91 31.36 -5.76
CA HIS A 9 6.82 31.63 -6.89
C HIS A 9 8.04 30.69 -6.96
N LYS A 10 8.73 30.42 -5.84
CA LYS A 10 9.90 29.51 -5.84
C LYS A 10 9.54 28.08 -6.26
N VAL A 11 8.41 27.58 -5.77
CA VAL A 11 7.93 26.23 -6.10
C VAL A 11 7.48 26.18 -7.57
N TYR A 12 6.87 27.26 -8.04
CA TYR A 12 6.50 27.40 -9.44
C TYR A 12 7.71 27.33 -10.38
N ASP A 13 8.79 28.07 -10.07
CA ASP A 13 10.01 28.08 -10.87
C ASP A 13 10.72 26.72 -10.85
N GLU A 14 10.81 26.08 -9.68
CA GLU A 14 11.37 24.72 -9.56
C GLU A 14 10.57 23.68 -10.36
N LEU A 15 9.23 23.74 -10.30
CA LEU A 15 8.37 22.83 -11.06
C LEU A 15 8.54 23.05 -12.56
N LEU A 16 8.53 24.31 -13.03
CA LEU A 16 8.78 24.60 -14.44
C LEU A 16 10.16 24.12 -14.89
N GLY A 17 11.20 24.33 -14.09
CA GLY A 17 12.55 23.83 -14.35
C GLY A 17 12.62 22.29 -14.42
N ALA A 18 11.78 21.59 -13.66
CA ALA A 18 11.66 20.14 -13.74
C ALA A 18 11.00 19.67 -15.05
N GLY A 19 10.15 20.49 -15.68
CA GLY A 19 9.40 20.17 -16.90
C GLY A 19 7.94 19.81 -16.63
N VAL A 20 7.01 20.52 -17.30
CA VAL A 20 5.55 20.41 -17.09
C VAL A 20 5.02 19.00 -17.40
N GLU A 21 5.61 18.33 -18.38
CA GLU A 21 5.29 16.98 -18.79
C GLU A 21 5.52 15.91 -17.71
N LYS A 22 6.33 16.24 -16.68
CA LYS A 22 6.65 15.32 -15.58
C LYS A 22 5.60 15.34 -14.48
N PHE A 23 4.95 16.48 -14.23
CA PHE A 23 3.97 16.62 -13.14
C PHE A 23 2.55 16.92 -13.61
N SER A 24 2.34 17.39 -14.84
CA SER A 24 1.01 17.53 -15.42
C SER A 24 0.62 16.29 -16.22
N ARG A 25 -0.54 15.72 -15.89
CA ARG A 25 -1.13 14.61 -16.64
C ARG A 25 -1.47 14.99 -18.07
N VAL A 26 -1.96 16.22 -18.28
CA VAL A 26 -2.41 16.72 -19.59
C VAL A 26 -1.25 16.89 -20.56
N HIS A 27 -0.08 17.29 -20.06
CA HIS A 27 1.12 17.55 -20.86
C HIS A 27 2.09 16.35 -20.90
N SER A 28 1.76 15.23 -20.25
CA SER A 28 2.66 14.09 -20.22
C SER A 28 2.63 13.36 -21.57
N PRO A 29 3.79 12.98 -22.14
CA PRO A 29 3.84 12.18 -23.37
C PRO A 29 3.35 10.74 -23.16
N ARG A 30 3.22 10.29 -21.90
CA ARG A 30 2.74 8.96 -21.54
C ARG A 30 1.31 9.05 -21.01
N LYS A 31 0.47 8.08 -21.40
CA LYS A 31 -0.85 7.88 -20.79
C LYS A 31 -0.66 7.41 -19.35
N ARG A 32 -1.05 8.25 -18.39
CA ARG A 32 -1.05 7.92 -16.96
C ARG A 32 -2.41 7.44 -16.47
N TYR A 33 -3.45 7.49 -17.32
CA TYR A 33 -4.82 7.15 -16.98
C TYR A 33 -5.24 7.83 -15.66
N PHE A 34 -5.84 7.08 -14.73
CA PHE A 34 -6.25 7.55 -13.41
C PHE A 34 -5.11 7.65 -12.37
N SER A 35 -3.88 7.30 -12.73
CA SER A 35 -2.74 7.31 -11.79
C SER A 35 -2.09 8.69 -11.73
N MET A 36 -2.35 9.42 -10.63
CA MET A 36 -1.74 10.75 -10.40
C MET A 36 -0.57 10.73 -9.42
N THR A 37 -0.28 9.61 -8.75
CA THR A 37 0.71 9.53 -7.68
C THR A 37 1.60 8.30 -7.79
N THR A 38 2.72 8.30 -7.07
CA THR A 38 3.63 7.16 -6.90
C THR A 38 3.12 6.13 -5.88
N ASN A 39 1.82 6.05 -5.62
CA ASN A 39 1.23 5.16 -4.62
C ASN A 39 1.62 3.68 -4.81
N ILE A 40 1.83 3.25 -6.07
CA ILE A 40 2.27 1.90 -6.38
C ILE A 40 3.66 1.64 -5.77
N ALA A 41 4.62 2.54 -5.97
CA ALA A 41 5.96 2.41 -5.43
C ALA A 41 5.95 2.46 -3.90
N GLU A 42 5.14 3.34 -3.30
CA GLU A 42 4.99 3.42 -1.84
C GLU A 42 4.37 2.15 -1.25
N SER A 43 3.34 1.61 -1.89
CA SER A 43 2.69 0.35 -1.49
C SER A 43 3.67 -0.82 -1.55
N MET A 44 4.40 -0.96 -2.67
CA MET A 44 5.43 -1.98 -2.83
C MET A 44 6.53 -1.84 -1.78
N ASN A 45 7.03 -0.62 -1.55
CA ASN A 45 8.03 -0.37 -0.52
C ASN A 45 7.51 -0.78 0.86
N SER A 46 6.26 -0.47 1.17
CA SER A 46 5.61 -0.83 2.44
C SER A 46 5.54 -2.35 2.62
N CYS A 47 5.16 -3.11 1.58
CA CYS A 47 5.18 -4.57 1.58
C CYS A 47 6.58 -5.14 1.84
N LEU A 48 7.62 -4.47 1.34
CA LEU A 48 9.01 -4.95 1.43
C LEU A 48 9.73 -4.52 2.72
N LEU A 49 9.15 -3.64 3.54
CA LEU A 49 9.79 -3.12 4.75
C LEU A 49 10.26 -4.22 5.72
N ALA A 50 9.49 -5.29 5.85
CA ALA A 50 9.80 -6.40 6.75
C ALA A 50 10.97 -7.26 6.24
N VAL A 51 11.07 -7.44 4.92
CA VAL A 51 12.04 -8.34 4.29
C VAL A 51 13.31 -7.64 3.78
N GLN A 52 13.34 -6.31 3.76
CA GLN A 52 14.47 -5.51 3.26
C GLN A 52 15.83 -5.83 3.92
N LYS A 53 15.81 -6.39 5.14
CA LYS A 53 17.03 -6.73 5.89
C LYS A 53 17.39 -8.21 5.84
N LEU A 54 16.60 -9.02 5.17
CA LEU A 54 16.85 -10.44 5.00
C LEU A 54 17.83 -10.65 3.83
N PRO A 55 18.41 -11.85 3.70
CA PRO A 55 19.17 -12.21 2.51
C PRO A 55 18.40 -11.92 1.22
N ILE A 56 19.12 -11.60 0.16
CA ILE A 56 18.50 -11.28 -1.14
C ILE A 56 17.66 -12.44 -1.68
N THR A 57 18.05 -13.68 -1.39
CA THR A 57 17.30 -14.90 -1.71
C THR A 57 15.93 -14.89 -1.05
N THR A 58 15.87 -14.62 0.26
CA THR A 58 14.62 -14.52 1.02
C THR A 58 13.74 -13.36 0.52
N MET A 59 14.34 -12.23 0.14
CA MET A 59 13.61 -11.11 -0.43
C MET A 59 13.00 -11.47 -1.80
N ALA A 60 13.75 -12.17 -2.65
CA ALA A 60 13.27 -12.63 -3.95
C ALA A 60 12.12 -13.63 -3.81
N GLU A 61 12.23 -14.59 -2.88
CA GLU A 61 11.17 -15.56 -2.57
C GLU A 61 9.91 -14.87 -2.05
N PHE A 62 10.05 -13.87 -1.18
CA PHE A 62 8.92 -13.08 -0.69
C PHE A 62 8.22 -12.32 -1.83
N ILE A 63 8.98 -11.69 -2.73
CA ILE A 63 8.41 -10.99 -3.90
C ILE A 63 7.66 -11.99 -4.80
N ARG A 64 8.26 -13.16 -5.08
CA ARG A 64 7.62 -14.21 -5.86
C ARG A 64 6.29 -14.63 -5.24
N ASP A 65 6.28 -14.95 -3.94
CA ASP A 65 5.08 -15.36 -3.22
C ASP A 65 4.01 -14.26 -3.20
N LEU A 66 4.40 -12.99 -3.01
CA LEU A 66 3.49 -11.85 -3.08
C LEU A 66 2.84 -11.75 -4.46
N LEU A 67 3.64 -11.80 -5.53
CA LEU A 67 3.16 -11.73 -6.91
C LEU A 67 2.25 -12.92 -7.24
N GLN A 68 2.61 -14.13 -6.81
CA GLN A 68 1.80 -15.32 -7.03
C GLN A 68 0.40 -15.18 -6.40
N ARG A 69 0.32 -14.78 -5.12
CA ARG A 69 -0.96 -14.51 -4.44
C ARG A 69 -1.76 -13.41 -5.13
N TRP A 70 -1.08 -12.35 -5.55
CA TRP A 70 -1.67 -11.21 -6.24
C TRP A 70 -2.23 -11.55 -7.62
N PHE A 71 -1.50 -12.34 -8.41
CA PHE A 71 -1.95 -12.81 -9.72
C PHE A 71 -3.10 -13.80 -9.58
N TYR A 72 -3.01 -14.73 -8.62
CA TYR A 72 -4.10 -15.65 -8.32
C TYR A 72 -5.39 -14.91 -7.97
N ASN A 73 -5.35 -14.00 -6.99
CA ASN A 73 -6.53 -13.24 -6.57
C ASN A 73 -7.10 -12.40 -7.72
N ARG A 74 -6.26 -11.71 -8.49
CA ARG A 74 -6.72 -10.90 -9.63
C ARG A 74 -7.32 -11.73 -10.74
N ARG A 75 -6.75 -12.92 -11.02
CA ARG A 75 -7.32 -13.86 -11.99
C ARG A 75 -8.67 -14.38 -11.53
N THR A 76 -8.80 -14.77 -10.27
CA THR A 76 -10.07 -15.26 -9.71
C THR A 76 -11.14 -14.18 -9.79
N ASN A 77 -10.82 -12.96 -9.33
CA ASN A 77 -11.73 -11.82 -9.45
C ASN A 77 -12.11 -11.55 -10.91
N ALA A 78 -11.13 -11.53 -11.82
CA ALA A 78 -11.39 -11.31 -13.24
C ALA A 78 -12.29 -12.40 -13.85
N ARG A 79 -12.14 -13.67 -13.44
CA ARG A 79 -12.97 -14.79 -13.89
C ARG A 79 -14.43 -14.65 -13.46
N GLU A 80 -14.67 -14.19 -12.24
CA GLU A 80 -16.01 -13.96 -11.68
C GLU A 80 -16.74 -12.79 -12.35
N MET A 81 -16.01 -11.89 -13.02
CA MET A 81 -16.61 -10.76 -13.74
C MET A 81 -17.32 -11.23 -15.02
N SER A 82 -18.62 -10.94 -15.06
CA SER A 82 -19.54 -11.23 -16.18
C SER A 82 -19.84 -10.01 -17.05
N THR A 83 -19.50 -8.81 -16.60
CA THR A 83 -19.69 -7.56 -17.33
C THR A 83 -18.67 -7.39 -18.45
N TYR A 84 -19.04 -6.63 -19.49
CA TYR A 84 -18.15 -6.34 -20.63
C TYR A 84 -16.94 -5.50 -20.20
N LEU A 85 -17.18 -4.45 -19.41
CA LEU A 85 -16.13 -3.63 -18.80
C LEU A 85 -15.78 -4.13 -17.41
N THR A 86 -14.59 -3.76 -16.96
CA THR A 86 -14.16 -4.01 -15.58
C THR A 86 -15.01 -3.26 -14.58
N THR A 87 -15.15 -3.78 -13.35
CA THR A 87 -15.91 -3.14 -12.26
C THR A 87 -15.44 -1.70 -12.03
N PHE A 88 -14.13 -1.48 -12.09
CA PHE A 88 -13.52 -0.15 -12.00
C PHE A 88 -14.03 0.82 -13.09
N ALA A 89 -14.07 0.36 -14.34
CA ALA A 89 -14.55 1.18 -15.45
C ALA A 89 -16.06 1.41 -15.37
N ASP A 90 -16.84 0.39 -15.01
CA ASP A 90 -18.28 0.49 -14.83
C ASP A 90 -18.67 1.47 -13.72
N GLU A 91 -17.96 1.45 -12.58
CA GLU A 91 -18.15 2.42 -11.49
C GLU A 91 -17.89 3.86 -11.98
N HIS A 92 -16.77 4.07 -12.67
CA HIS A 92 -16.44 5.40 -13.19
C HIS A 92 -17.41 5.89 -14.28
N ILE A 93 -17.94 4.99 -15.10
CA ILE A 93 -18.98 5.34 -16.06
C ILE A 93 -20.26 5.73 -15.31
N LYS A 94 -20.69 4.93 -14.34
CA LYS A 94 -21.89 5.20 -13.52
C LYS A 94 -21.84 6.57 -12.85
N ASP A 95 -20.69 6.95 -12.29
CA ASP A 95 -20.50 8.27 -11.67
C ASP A 95 -20.69 9.44 -12.65
N ARG A 96 -20.47 9.20 -13.95
CA ARG A 96 -20.55 10.22 -15.02
C ARG A 96 -21.91 10.28 -15.70
N ILE A 97 -22.75 9.23 -15.56
CA ILE A 97 -24.06 9.11 -16.23
C ILE A 97 -24.96 10.31 -15.91
N GLU A 98 -25.07 10.65 -14.63
CA GLU A 98 -25.97 11.72 -14.17
C GLU A 98 -25.56 13.08 -14.74
N THR A 99 -24.26 13.34 -14.88
CA THR A 99 -23.77 14.54 -15.56
C THR A 99 -24.05 14.50 -17.07
N ALA A 100 -23.91 13.34 -17.70
CA ALA A 100 -24.25 13.15 -19.12
C ALA A 100 -25.75 13.34 -19.42
N HIS A 101 -26.65 13.09 -18.46
CA HIS A 101 -28.09 13.35 -18.62
C HIS A 101 -28.42 14.84 -18.68
N ARG A 102 -27.64 15.67 -17.98
CA ARG A 102 -27.87 17.12 -17.93
C ARG A 102 -27.27 17.89 -19.11
N CYS A 103 -26.48 17.21 -19.96
CA CYS A 103 -25.83 17.83 -21.11
C CYS A 103 -26.82 18.04 -22.27
N GLU A 104 -26.75 19.21 -22.89
CA GLU A 104 -27.47 19.54 -24.12
C GLU A 104 -26.53 19.39 -25.32
N ILE A 105 -27.05 18.87 -26.44
CA ILE A 105 -26.23 18.45 -27.59
C ILE A 105 -26.71 19.17 -28.85
N PRO A 106 -26.32 20.43 -29.07
CA PRO A 106 -26.48 21.07 -30.37
C PRO A 106 -25.62 20.36 -31.43
N PRO A 107 -26.23 19.77 -32.48
CA PRO A 107 -25.49 19.06 -33.52
C PRO A 107 -24.67 20.06 -34.38
N ILE A 108 -23.41 19.73 -34.68
CA ILE A 108 -22.55 20.50 -35.61
C ILE A 108 -22.38 19.74 -36.94
N HIS A 109 -21.85 18.51 -36.86
CA HIS A 109 -21.49 17.69 -38.02
C HIS A 109 -21.84 16.20 -37.74
N LEU A 110 -21.64 15.32 -38.73
CA LEU A 110 -22.00 13.89 -38.66
C LEU A 110 -21.53 13.18 -37.38
N ASN A 111 -20.25 13.31 -37.02
CA ASN A 111 -19.62 12.67 -35.85
C ASN A 111 -18.97 13.65 -34.86
N THR A 112 -19.12 14.95 -35.10
CA THR A 112 -18.60 16.02 -34.23
C THR A 112 -19.77 16.83 -33.66
N PHE A 113 -19.79 16.97 -32.33
CA PHE A 113 -20.90 17.56 -31.59
C PHE A 113 -20.42 18.66 -30.67
N LYS A 114 -21.23 19.71 -30.54
CA LYS A 114 -21.10 20.65 -29.44
C LYS A 114 -21.94 20.12 -28.30
N VAL A 115 -21.38 20.14 -27.09
CA VAL A 115 -22.05 19.69 -25.88
C VAL A 115 -21.94 20.80 -24.85
N ASP A 116 -23.08 21.25 -24.35
CA ASP A 116 -23.17 22.20 -23.26
C ASP A 116 -23.54 21.45 -21.96
N ASP A 117 -22.68 21.54 -20.95
CA ASP A 117 -22.89 20.95 -19.63
C ASP A 117 -23.43 21.95 -18.58
N LYS A 118 -23.93 23.12 -19.03
CA LYS A 118 -24.41 24.28 -18.26
C LYS A 118 -23.32 25.15 -17.63
N TRP A 119 -22.08 24.70 -17.66
CA TRP A 119 -20.92 25.44 -17.15
C TRP A 119 -19.96 25.80 -18.25
N LYS A 120 -19.81 24.92 -19.23
CA LYS A 120 -18.86 25.06 -20.32
C LYS A 120 -19.34 24.34 -21.57
N GLU A 121 -19.15 25.01 -22.69
CA GLU A 121 -19.29 24.39 -24.01
C GLU A 121 -18.04 23.58 -24.35
N THR A 122 -18.26 22.34 -24.77
CA THR A 122 -17.21 21.40 -25.19
C THR A 122 -17.52 20.84 -26.57
N THR A 123 -16.49 20.32 -27.22
CA THR A 123 -16.60 19.66 -28.52
C THR A 123 -16.21 18.20 -28.34
N VAL A 124 -17.05 17.31 -28.85
CA VAL A 124 -16.84 15.86 -28.83
C VAL A 124 -16.71 15.38 -30.27
N ASP A 125 -15.67 14.61 -30.54
CA ASP A 125 -15.47 13.93 -31.80
C ASP A 125 -15.47 12.41 -31.58
N LEU A 126 -16.43 11.72 -32.20
CA LEU A 126 -16.56 10.27 -32.04
C LEU A 126 -15.54 9.49 -32.88
N ASP A 127 -15.11 10.01 -34.02
CA ASP A 127 -14.16 9.32 -34.92
C ASP A 127 -12.75 9.37 -34.32
N GLU A 128 -12.35 10.53 -33.80
CA GLU A 128 -11.09 10.68 -33.08
C GLU A 128 -11.11 10.12 -31.66
N ARG A 129 -12.30 9.74 -31.17
CA ARG A 129 -12.56 9.37 -29.76
C ARG A 129 -12.03 10.43 -28.79
N SER A 130 -12.33 11.70 -29.09
CA SER A 130 -11.77 12.84 -28.39
C SER A 130 -12.83 13.78 -27.82
N CYS A 131 -12.47 14.50 -26.75
CA CYS A 131 -13.30 15.56 -26.19
C CYS A 131 -12.44 16.73 -25.72
N SER A 132 -12.87 17.96 -26.00
CA SER A 132 -12.15 19.18 -25.60
C SER A 132 -12.04 19.36 -24.08
N CYS A 133 -12.81 18.61 -23.27
CA CYS A 133 -12.59 18.53 -21.82
C CYS A 133 -11.32 17.73 -21.43
N ARG A 134 -10.67 17.06 -22.40
CA ARG A 134 -9.47 16.23 -22.28
C ARG A 134 -9.61 14.99 -21.40
N GLN A 135 -10.74 14.82 -20.71
CA GLN A 135 -10.93 13.69 -19.81
C GLN A 135 -11.01 12.36 -20.58
N TRP A 136 -11.74 12.32 -21.69
CA TRP A 136 -11.81 11.11 -22.53
C TRP A 136 -10.43 10.78 -23.13
N ASP A 137 -9.73 11.78 -23.64
CA ASP A 137 -8.40 11.63 -24.23
C ASP A 137 -7.37 11.09 -23.24
N LEU A 138 -7.45 11.48 -21.97
CA LEU A 138 -6.46 11.14 -20.93
C LEU A 138 -6.78 9.84 -20.20
N ASP A 139 -8.06 9.64 -19.87
CA ASP A 139 -8.52 8.47 -19.14
C ASP A 139 -8.75 7.28 -20.09
N GLU A 140 -8.90 7.52 -21.40
CA GLU A 140 -9.35 6.53 -22.39
C GLU A 140 -10.67 5.84 -22.02
N LEU A 141 -11.45 6.51 -21.19
CA LEU A 141 -12.77 6.15 -20.73
C LEU A 141 -13.69 7.33 -21.00
N SER A 142 -14.87 7.09 -21.56
CA SER A 142 -15.78 8.15 -21.99
C SER A 142 -16.05 9.17 -20.88
N CYS A 143 -15.90 10.45 -21.20
CA CYS A 143 -16.33 11.54 -20.31
C CYS A 143 -17.86 11.71 -20.37
N SER A 144 -18.43 12.51 -19.47
CA SER A 144 -19.87 12.78 -19.46
C SER A 144 -20.37 13.36 -20.79
N HIS A 145 -19.58 14.22 -21.45
CA HIS A 145 -19.93 14.80 -22.76
C HIS A 145 -19.98 13.73 -23.86
N ALA A 146 -18.97 12.86 -23.93
CA ALA A 146 -18.94 11.75 -24.88
C ALA A 146 -20.09 10.77 -24.66
N MET A 147 -20.44 10.50 -23.39
CA MET A 147 -21.59 9.65 -23.05
C MET A 147 -22.93 10.29 -23.46
N ALA A 148 -23.07 11.60 -23.34
CA ALA A 148 -24.26 12.32 -23.79
C ALA A 148 -24.44 12.16 -25.31
N VAL A 149 -23.36 12.36 -26.07
CA VAL A 149 -23.34 12.17 -27.52
C VAL A 149 -23.60 10.71 -27.90
N ALA A 150 -23.02 9.74 -27.18
CA ALA A 150 -23.27 8.32 -27.38
C ALA A 150 -24.77 8.01 -27.28
N ARG A 151 -25.43 8.54 -26.25
CA ARG A 151 -26.87 8.40 -26.05
C ARG A 151 -27.66 9.01 -27.21
N PHE A 152 -27.29 10.21 -27.66
CA PHE A 152 -27.93 10.88 -28.79
C PHE A 152 -27.80 10.08 -30.10
N LYS A 153 -26.67 9.40 -30.30
CA LYS A 153 -26.41 8.56 -31.49
C LYS A 153 -26.83 7.10 -31.33
N CYS A 154 -27.42 6.72 -30.20
CA CYS A 154 -27.72 5.33 -29.86
C CYS A 154 -26.48 4.39 -29.94
N VAL A 155 -25.30 4.93 -29.63
CA VAL A 155 -24.05 4.17 -29.55
C VAL A 155 -23.86 3.67 -28.11
N SER A 156 -23.41 2.43 -27.98
CA SER A 156 -23.09 1.85 -26.67
C SER A 156 -21.95 2.63 -26.00
N ILE A 157 -22.16 3.09 -24.76
CA ILE A 157 -21.12 3.76 -23.96
C ILE A 157 -19.92 2.83 -23.77
N ASN A 158 -20.16 1.52 -23.63
CA ASN A 158 -19.10 0.52 -23.50
C ASN A 158 -18.19 0.49 -24.73
N ALA A 159 -18.72 0.80 -25.92
CA ALA A 159 -17.95 0.87 -27.15
C ALA A 159 -17.05 2.12 -27.23
N LEU A 160 -17.22 3.10 -26.33
CA LEU A 160 -16.35 4.29 -26.25
C LEU A 160 -15.16 4.11 -25.30
N ALA A 161 -15.17 3.04 -24.49
CA ALA A 161 -14.05 2.71 -23.62
C ALA A 161 -12.91 2.06 -24.43
N SER A 162 -11.67 2.30 -23.98
CA SER A 162 -10.49 1.59 -24.47
C SER A 162 -10.51 0.11 -24.09
N GLU A 163 -9.88 -0.72 -24.93
CA GLU A 163 -9.84 -2.17 -24.73
C GLU A 163 -9.21 -2.56 -23.38
N PHE A 164 -8.27 -1.75 -22.88
CA PHE A 164 -7.61 -1.95 -21.59
C PHE A 164 -8.58 -1.96 -20.39
N TYR A 165 -9.79 -1.43 -20.54
CA TYR A 165 -10.84 -1.46 -19.53
C TYR A 165 -11.80 -2.64 -19.64
N THR A 166 -11.64 -3.50 -20.66
CA THR A 166 -12.52 -4.64 -20.86
C THR A 166 -12.16 -5.78 -19.91
N THR A 167 -13.19 -6.50 -19.45
CA THR A 167 -13.01 -7.71 -18.64
C THR A 167 -12.22 -8.78 -19.41
N ARG A 168 -12.39 -8.83 -20.74
CA ARG A 168 -11.60 -9.72 -21.63
C ARG A 168 -10.10 -9.42 -21.52
N PHE A 169 -9.71 -8.16 -21.67
CA PHE A 169 -8.31 -7.77 -21.59
C PHE A 169 -7.74 -8.02 -20.19
N LEU A 170 -8.52 -7.74 -19.14
CA LEU A 170 -8.13 -8.04 -17.76
C LEU A 170 -7.86 -9.53 -17.55
N LYS A 171 -8.74 -10.42 -18.06
CA LYS A 171 -8.55 -11.88 -17.98
C LYS A 171 -7.24 -12.30 -18.67
N HIS A 172 -6.99 -11.78 -19.86
CA HIS A 172 -5.76 -12.06 -20.61
C HIS A 172 -4.50 -11.55 -19.89
N ALA A 173 -4.55 -10.35 -19.30
CA ALA A 173 -3.43 -9.77 -18.58
C ALA A 173 -2.97 -10.61 -17.36
N TYR A 174 -3.86 -11.38 -16.75
CA TYR A 174 -3.58 -12.25 -15.60
C TYR A 174 -3.69 -13.74 -15.91
N GLU A 175 -3.75 -14.12 -17.19
CA GLU A 175 -3.88 -15.51 -17.63
C GLU A 175 -2.65 -16.34 -17.22
N MET A 176 -1.45 -15.78 -17.43
CA MET A 176 -0.20 -16.43 -17.07
C MET A 176 0.03 -16.43 -15.56
N GLY A 177 0.51 -17.57 -15.03
CA GLY A 177 0.89 -17.72 -13.63
C GLY A 177 2.32 -17.26 -13.37
N VAL A 178 2.60 -16.93 -12.10
CA VAL A 178 3.97 -16.82 -11.62
C VAL A 178 4.46 -18.24 -11.32
N ASN A 179 5.45 -18.71 -12.08
CA ASN A 179 5.99 -20.05 -11.92
C ASN A 179 6.79 -20.18 -10.61
N LEU A 180 6.71 -21.37 -10.02
CA LEU A 180 7.58 -21.74 -8.91
C LEU A 180 9.02 -21.87 -9.40
N VAL A 181 9.96 -21.55 -8.52
CA VAL A 181 11.36 -21.91 -8.76
C VAL A 181 11.48 -23.39 -8.39
N PRO A 182 11.93 -24.26 -9.31
CA PRO A 182 12.09 -25.68 -9.03
C PRO A 182 13.17 -25.90 -7.95
N ASP A 183 13.30 -27.12 -7.43
CA ASP A 183 14.39 -27.45 -6.52
C ASP A 183 15.75 -27.22 -7.21
N PRO A 184 16.78 -26.69 -6.50
CA PRO A 184 18.13 -26.54 -7.02
C PRO A 184 18.70 -27.76 -7.75
N GLU A 185 18.28 -28.97 -7.39
CA GLU A 185 18.68 -30.20 -8.06
C GLU A 185 18.30 -30.24 -9.55
N TYR A 186 17.18 -29.59 -9.93
CA TYR A 186 16.69 -29.56 -11.31
C TYR A 186 17.15 -28.32 -12.09
N TRP A 187 18.04 -27.50 -11.53
CA TRP A 187 18.47 -26.27 -12.19
C TRP A 187 19.51 -26.58 -13.27
N ASP A 188 19.18 -26.26 -14.52
CA ASP A 188 20.17 -26.18 -15.60
C ASP A 188 20.95 -24.86 -15.48
N ILE A 189 22.10 -24.91 -14.82
CA ILE A 189 22.98 -23.75 -14.59
C ILE A 189 24.10 -23.78 -15.63
N PRO A 190 24.14 -22.82 -16.58
CA PRO A 190 25.22 -22.71 -17.56
C PRO A 190 26.60 -22.59 -16.90
N ASP A 191 27.63 -23.19 -17.51
CA ASP A 191 28.99 -23.21 -16.97
C ASP A 191 29.58 -21.81 -16.71
N ALA A 192 29.19 -20.83 -17.52
CA ALA A 192 29.59 -19.43 -17.34
C ALA A 192 29.10 -18.82 -16.02
N ILE A 193 28.00 -19.32 -15.45
CA ILE A 193 27.49 -18.93 -14.13
C ILE A 193 28.13 -19.79 -13.05
N ARG A 194 28.27 -21.10 -13.28
CA ARG A 194 28.82 -22.06 -12.32
C ARG A 194 30.27 -21.74 -11.95
N THR A 195 31.05 -21.23 -12.91
CA THR A 195 32.46 -20.83 -12.72
C THR A 195 32.63 -19.41 -12.17
N ARG A 196 31.54 -18.65 -11.99
CA ARG A 196 31.61 -17.25 -11.58
C ARG A 196 31.89 -17.13 -10.08
N ILE A 197 33.08 -16.64 -9.74
CA ILE A 197 33.44 -16.33 -8.35
C ILE A 197 32.80 -14.99 -7.95
N VAL A 198 31.83 -15.03 -7.04
CA VAL A 198 31.23 -13.81 -6.46
C VAL A 198 32.01 -13.43 -5.21
N LEU A 199 32.85 -12.40 -5.31
CA LEU A 199 33.59 -11.89 -4.16
C LEU A 199 32.65 -11.15 -3.18
N PRO A 200 32.89 -11.23 -1.86
CA PRO A 200 32.14 -10.47 -0.88
C PRO A 200 32.17 -8.98 -1.22
N TRP A 201 31.01 -8.32 -1.14
CA TRP A 201 30.96 -6.89 -1.36
C TRP A 201 31.85 -6.18 -0.32
N LYS A 202 32.88 -5.46 -0.79
CA LYS A 202 33.75 -4.65 0.07
C LYS A 202 32.88 -3.61 0.77
N LYS A 203 32.61 -3.79 2.07
CA LYS A 203 31.83 -2.85 2.88
C LYS A 203 32.49 -1.47 2.80
N LYS A 204 31.90 -0.55 2.04
CA LYS A 204 32.12 0.88 2.27
C LYS A 204 31.33 1.24 3.53
N ASN A 205 31.99 1.84 4.52
CA ASN A 205 31.32 2.42 5.68
C ASN A 205 30.41 3.56 5.19
N LEU A 206 29.14 3.25 4.91
CA LEU A 206 28.16 4.26 4.54
C LEU A 206 27.85 5.13 5.76
N PRO A 207 27.74 6.46 5.61
CA PRO A 207 27.31 7.34 6.69
C PRO A 207 25.93 6.90 7.18
N ARG A 208 25.83 6.76 8.51
CA ARG A 208 24.67 6.47 9.39
C ARG A 208 23.40 5.91 8.72
N ARG A 209 22.92 4.77 9.25
CA ARG A 209 21.65 4.09 8.90
C ARG A 209 20.50 5.06 8.55
N PRO A 210 19.94 5.00 7.33
CA PRO A 210 18.73 5.73 6.97
C PRO A 210 17.59 5.44 7.94
N LYS A 211 16.79 6.47 8.27
CA LYS A 211 15.61 6.31 9.13
C LYS A 211 14.62 5.37 8.44
N LYS A 212 14.17 4.32 9.14
CA LYS A 212 13.14 3.37 8.63
C LYS A 212 11.77 4.02 8.46
N LEU A 213 11.50 5.06 9.25
CA LEU A 213 10.23 5.75 9.25
C LEU A 213 10.31 6.91 8.26
N ARG A 214 9.29 6.99 7.40
CA ARG A 214 9.05 8.14 6.54
C ARG A 214 9.13 9.43 7.36
N ILE A 215 9.80 10.45 6.81
CA ILE A 215 9.76 11.79 7.40
C ILE A 215 8.34 12.33 7.16
N PRO A 216 7.56 12.62 8.22
CA PRO A 216 6.21 13.16 8.05
C PRO A 216 6.27 14.50 7.32
N SER A 217 5.31 14.77 6.44
CA SER A 217 5.17 16.09 5.82
C SER A 217 4.83 17.16 6.87
N THR A 218 5.03 18.44 6.56
CA THR A 218 4.80 19.57 7.49
C THR A 218 3.37 19.60 8.07
N ARG A 219 2.38 19.02 7.38
CA ARG A 219 0.98 18.97 7.82
C ARG A 219 0.61 17.74 8.65
N GLU A 220 1.51 16.75 8.78
CA GLU A 220 1.25 15.55 9.57
C GLU A 220 1.55 15.77 11.05
N LYS A 221 0.56 15.47 11.90
CA LYS A 221 0.70 15.54 13.36
C LYS A 221 1.80 14.59 13.81
N ARG A 222 2.93 15.15 14.26
CA ARG A 222 4.00 14.37 14.89
C ARG A 222 3.46 13.74 16.16
N LYS A 223 3.58 12.41 16.31
CA LYS A 223 3.27 11.74 17.58
C LYS A 223 4.20 12.32 18.66
N LEU A 224 3.62 13.03 19.63
CA LEU A 224 4.32 13.50 20.83
C LEU A 224 4.98 12.29 21.50
N GLN A 225 6.31 12.24 21.47
CA GLN A 225 7.06 11.17 22.12
C GLN A 225 6.81 11.24 23.63
N SER A 226 6.57 10.09 24.25
CA SER A 226 6.51 9.96 25.71
C SER A 226 7.92 9.82 26.28
N CYS A 227 8.16 10.47 27.41
CA CYS A 227 9.42 10.34 28.11
C CYS A 227 9.60 8.92 28.64
N LEU A 228 10.69 8.25 28.27
CA LEU A 228 11.01 6.90 28.74
C LEU A 228 11.19 6.80 30.27
N LYS A 229 11.43 7.94 30.96
CA LYS A 229 11.65 7.98 32.41
C LYS A 229 10.35 8.14 33.22
N CYS A 230 9.38 8.92 32.74
CA CYS A 230 8.14 9.21 33.47
C CYS A 230 6.85 8.86 32.73
N GLY A 231 6.93 8.41 31.48
CA GLY A 231 5.79 8.02 30.64
C GLY A 231 4.94 9.19 30.12
N LYS A 232 5.18 10.44 30.56
CA LYS A 232 4.40 11.61 30.14
C LYS A 232 4.78 12.07 28.73
N LYS A 233 3.78 12.50 27.95
CA LYS A 233 3.97 13.06 26.60
C LYS A 233 4.51 14.50 26.70
N GLY A 234 5.36 14.91 25.75
CA GLY A 234 5.81 16.30 25.62
C GLY A 234 7.29 16.57 25.92
N HIS A 235 8.08 15.55 26.32
CA HIS A 235 9.53 15.69 26.47
C HIS A 235 10.29 14.37 26.23
N ASN A 236 11.58 14.50 25.91
CA ASN A 236 12.56 13.44 25.69
C ASN A 236 13.61 13.48 26.82
N LYS A 237 14.19 12.32 27.21
CA LYS A 237 15.32 12.21 28.16
C LYS A 237 16.49 13.17 27.88
N ILE A 238 16.64 13.62 26.63
CA ILE A 238 17.77 14.44 26.14
C ILE A 238 17.51 15.95 26.25
N THR A 239 16.27 16.42 26.37
CA THR A 239 15.98 17.86 26.47
C THR A 239 15.87 18.29 27.94
N TYR A 240 17.01 18.58 28.56
CA TYR A 240 17.13 19.47 29.72
C TYR A 240 18.39 20.34 29.52
N PRO A 241 18.27 21.69 29.45
CA PRO A 241 19.30 22.58 29.96
C PRO A 241 19.28 22.53 31.49
N GLU A 242 20.39 22.90 32.14
CA GLU A 242 20.70 22.54 33.53
C GLU A 242 19.83 23.23 34.63
N PRO A 243 20.22 23.17 35.92
CA PRO A 243 19.62 22.29 36.91
C PRO A 243 18.89 23.14 37.96
N SER A 244 17.79 23.77 37.57
CA SER A 244 16.91 24.41 38.56
C SER A 244 15.46 24.30 38.14
N SER A 245 14.74 23.41 38.83
CA SER A 245 13.28 23.19 38.84
C SER A 245 12.75 21.94 38.12
N SER A 246 12.06 21.13 38.93
CA SER A 246 11.29 19.92 38.62
C SER A 246 12.08 18.67 38.19
N THR A 247 12.33 17.78 39.15
CA THR A 247 12.86 16.44 38.89
C THR A 247 11.82 15.60 38.13
N CYS A 248 12.20 15.08 36.96
CA CYS A 248 11.47 14.01 36.28
C CYS A 248 11.54 12.74 37.14
N LYS A 249 10.56 12.57 38.04
CA LYS A 249 10.47 11.46 39.00
C LYS A 249 9.98 10.19 38.28
N PRO A 250 10.59 9.02 38.54
CA PRO A 250 10.11 7.75 38.02
C PRO A 250 8.69 7.47 38.52
N ALA A 251 7.86 6.83 37.69
CA ALA A 251 6.52 6.41 38.09
C ALA A 251 6.64 5.43 39.28
N LYS A 252 6.03 5.76 40.42
CA LYS A 252 5.94 4.84 41.56
C LYS A 252 5.04 3.67 41.16
N LYS A 253 5.61 2.49 40.92
CA LYS A 253 4.83 1.26 40.79
C LYS A 253 4.45 0.78 42.19
N ALA A 254 3.17 0.49 42.43
CA ALA A 254 2.72 -0.12 43.68
C ALA A 254 3.31 -1.54 43.80
N ARG A 255 3.63 -1.97 45.03
CA ARG A 255 4.16 -3.32 45.27
C ARG A 255 3.02 -4.32 45.19
N THR A 256 3.14 -5.30 44.30
CA THR A 256 2.23 -6.44 44.15
C THR A 256 2.73 -7.64 44.94
N CYS A 257 1.82 -8.37 45.59
CA CYS A 257 2.13 -9.60 46.30
C CYS A 257 2.48 -10.72 45.31
N SER A 258 3.55 -11.47 45.55
CA SER A 258 3.97 -12.56 44.64
C SER A 258 3.12 -13.84 44.74
N ILE A 259 2.27 -13.98 45.76
CA ILE A 259 1.33 -15.10 45.88
C ILE A 259 0.02 -14.77 45.14
N CYS A 260 -0.69 -13.72 45.55
CA CYS A 260 -2.03 -13.42 45.01
C CYS A 260 -2.07 -12.29 43.96
N LYS A 261 -0.92 -11.71 43.60
CA LYS A 261 -0.76 -10.63 42.59
C LYS A 261 -1.51 -9.32 42.87
N LYS A 262 -2.16 -9.18 44.04
CA LYS A 262 -2.84 -7.94 44.48
C LYS A 262 -1.84 -6.91 45.03
N GLU A 263 -2.15 -5.63 44.85
CA GLU A 263 -1.37 -4.51 45.38
C GLU A 263 -1.68 -4.27 46.86
N GLY A 264 -0.72 -3.74 47.63
CA GLY A 264 -0.94 -3.27 49.01
C GLY A 264 -0.39 -4.14 50.15
N HIS A 265 0.11 -5.34 49.86
CA HIS A 265 0.77 -6.21 50.85
C HIS A 265 1.90 -7.05 50.22
N ASN A 266 2.71 -7.72 51.04
CA ASN A 266 3.79 -8.61 50.58
C ASN A 266 3.44 -10.09 50.83
N ARG A 267 4.23 -11.00 50.24
CA ARG A 267 4.07 -12.46 50.38
C ARG A 267 3.98 -12.94 51.84
N LEU A 268 4.72 -12.29 52.75
CA LEU A 268 4.77 -12.67 54.16
C LEU A 268 3.46 -12.40 54.92
N LYS A 269 2.73 -11.35 54.52
CA LYS A 269 1.43 -10.95 55.10
C LYS A 269 0.28 -11.26 54.16
N CYS A 270 0.46 -12.22 53.25
CA CYS A 270 -0.58 -12.59 52.30
C CYS A 270 -1.66 -13.40 53.04
N PRO A 271 -2.94 -13.00 52.99
CA PRO A 271 -4.03 -13.79 53.59
C PRO A 271 -4.19 -15.16 52.92
N ASP A 272 -3.71 -15.29 51.67
CA ASP A 272 -3.75 -16.53 50.88
C ASP A 272 -2.46 -17.38 51.05
N LYS A 273 -1.67 -17.18 52.12
CA LYS A 273 -0.43 -17.95 52.34
C LYS A 273 -0.79 -19.41 52.69
N PRO A 274 -0.33 -20.42 51.93
CA PRO A 274 -0.59 -21.82 52.24
C PRO A 274 0.12 -22.26 53.54
N PRO A 275 -0.49 -23.14 54.36
CA PRO A 275 0.14 -23.70 55.56
C PRO A 275 1.33 -24.59 55.19
N GLU A 276 2.34 -24.65 56.07
CA GLU A 276 3.57 -25.43 55.83
C GLU A 276 3.28 -26.94 55.79
N PRO A 277 3.87 -27.70 54.85
CA PRO A 277 3.69 -29.15 54.78
C PRO A 277 4.41 -29.86 55.92
N ILE A 278 3.76 -30.84 56.53
CA ILE A 278 4.35 -31.79 57.49
C ILE A 278 5.12 -32.84 56.68
N LEU A 279 6.40 -33.05 57.00
CA LEU A 279 7.25 -34.08 56.40
C LEU A 279 6.88 -35.44 57.01
N ILE A 280 6.58 -36.44 56.17
CA ILE A 280 6.49 -37.85 56.54
C ILE A 280 7.70 -38.53 55.89
N ASP A 281 8.48 -39.25 56.71
CA ASP A 281 9.70 -39.93 56.31
C ASP A 281 9.43 -41.05 55.29
N SER A 282 10.34 -41.16 54.34
CA SER A 282 10.35 -42.09 53.23
C SER A 282 11.03 -43.40 53.62
N ASP A 283 10.32 -44.52 53.52
CA ASP A 283 10.93 -45.84 53.34
C ASP A 283 10.09 -46.71 52.38
N GLU A 284 10.83 -47.50 51.61
CA GLU A 284 10.48 -48.72 50.88
C GLU A 284 9.97 -48.70 49.41
N GLU A 285 10.80 -49.40 48.61
CA GLU A 285 10.51 -50.29 47.46
C GLU A 285 10.13 -49.67 46.10
N ASN A 286 10.99 -49.68 45.09
CA ASN A 286 11.58 -50.79 44.32
C ASN A 286 10.61 -51.47 43.33
N ALA A 287 11.14 -51.72 42.13
CA ALA A 287 10.70 -52.63 41.07
C ALA A 287 9.70 -52.18 39.96
N GLY A 288 10.13 -52.41 38.71
CA GLY A 288 9.31 -52.61 37.50
C GLY A 288 8.88 -51.31 36.81
N GLY A 289 8.95 -51.12 35.50
CA GLY A 289 9.03 -52.05 34.39
C GLY A 289 8.15 -51.48 33.25
N GLU A 290 8.71 -51.43 32.05
CA GLU A 290 8.05 -51.44 30.73
C GLU A 290 7.10 -50.32 30.22
N ALA A 291 7.35 -50.03 28.93
CA ALA A 291 6.40 -49.82 27.83
C ALA A 291 5.79 -48.43 27.53
N LEU A 292 6.21 -47.94 26.35
CA LEU A 292 5.40 -47.49 25.20
C LEU A 292 4.30 -46.46 25.44
N LEU A 293 4.47 -45.27 24.84
CA LEU A 293 3.37 -44.36 24.54
C LEU A 293 3.31 -44.05 23.03
N ASN A 294 2.27 -44.62 22.41
CA ASN A 294 1.68 -44.20 21.15
C ASN A 294 1.03 -42.81 21.31
N PHE A 295 1.07 -42.03 20.23
CA PHE A 295 0.25 -40.83 20.04
C PHE A 295 -1.10 -41.20 19.40
N PRO A 296 -2.22 -40.61 19.82
CA PRO A 296 -3.42 -40.51 19.01
C PRO A 296 -3.53 -39.14 18.31
N GLU A 297 -4.33 -39.17 17.25
CA GLU A 297 -4.60 -38.21 16.17
C GLU A 297 -5.06 -36.81 16.58
#